data_AF-A0A961JE78-F1
#
_entry.id   AF-A0A961JE78-F1
#
_cell.length_a   1.000
_cell.length_b   1.000
_cell.length_c   1.000
_cell.angle_alpha   90.00
_cell.angle_beta   90.00
_cell.angle_gamma   90.00
#
_symmetry.space_group_name_H-M   'P 1'
#
loop_
_entity.id
_entity.type
_entity.pdbx_description
1 polymer ?
#
loop_
_entity_poly.entity_id
_entity_poly.type
_entity_poly.pdbx_seq_one_letter_code
_entity_poly.pdbx_strand_id
1 'polypeptide(L)'
;EKAAEMGAARILPVVTEFTNSERVNVERLQAHAVEAAEQCGGTFVPPVAAPQKLSTALDAWPAERRIMFADEALAGGSSGPSPLFAAGADEAPMGRRGGPWAILIGPEGGFSSAERARLHKMPEAHPVALGPRILRADTAAVAALTLWQSALGDW
;
A
#
# COMPACT_ATOMS: atom_id res chain seq x y z
N GLU A 1 -2.56 10.23 9.35
CA GLU A 1 -1.61 11.33 9.08
C GLU A 1 -0.85 11.10 7.78
N LYS A 2 0.27 10.35 7.78
CA LYS A 2 1.13 10.28 6.59
C LYS A 2 0.46 9.82 5.29
N ALA A 3 -0.45 8.84 5.34
CA ALA A 3 -1.21 8.47 4.15
C ALA A 3 -2.06 9.63 3.58
N ALA A 4 -2.61 10.49 4.44
CA ALA A 4 -3.36 11.68 4.02
C ALA A 4 -2.42 12.75 3.43
N GLU A 5 -1.30 13.03 4.09
CA GLU A 5 -0.28 13.96 3.57
C GLU A 5 0.25 13.55 2.20
N MET A 6 0.39 12.24 1.97
CA MET A 6 0.98 11.66 0.76
C MET A 6 -0.04 11.45 -0.37
N GLY A 7 -1.27 11.97 -0.25
CA GLY A 7 -2.26 11.96 -1.33
C GLY A 7 -3.09 10.69 -1.45
N ALA A 8 -3.18 9.85 -0.42
CA ALA A 8 -4.07 8.69 -0.48
C ALA A 8 -5.53 9.12 -0.69
N ALA A 9 -6.22 8.51 -1.66
CA ALA A 9 -7.63 8.80 -1.92
C ALA A 9 -8.60 8.13 -0.92
N ARG A 10 -8.15 7.07 -0.23
CA ARG A 10 -8.92 6.32 0.76
C ARG A 10 -7.97 5.53 1.64
N ILE A 11 -8.31 5.39 2.93
CA ILE A 11 -7.61 4.51 3.86
C ILE A 11 -8.53 3.35 4.21
N LEU A 12 -8.05 2.12 4.02
CA LEU A 12 -8.78 0.91 4.37
C LEU A 12 -7.95 0.08 5.37
N PRO A 13 -8.34 0.05 6.65
CA PRO A 13 -7.77 -0.90 7.60
C PRO A 13 -8.12 -2.33 7.15
N VAL A 14 -7.09 -3.17 7.04
CA VAL A 14 -7.26 -4.60 6.71
C VAL A 14 -6.81 -5.44 7.89
N VAL A 15 -7.57 -6.50 8.18
CA VAL A 15 -7.22 -7.49 9.19
C VAL A 15 -6.64 -8.71 8.47
N THR A 16 -5.38 -9.00 8.79
CA THR A 16 -4.61 -10.16 8.33
C THR A 16 -4.42 -11.17 9.44
N GLU A 17 -3.83 -12.32 9.14
CA GLU A 17 -3.56 -13.39 10.10
C GLU A 17 -2.72 -12.94 11.30
N PHE A 18 -1.72 -12.08 11.07
CA PHE A 18 -0.81 -11.59 12.11
C PHE A 18 -1.12 -10.17 12.58
N THR A 19 -2.32 -9.66 12.29
CA THR A 19 -2.77 -8.39 12.83
C THR A 19 -3.02 -8.52 14.33
N ASN A 20 -2.39 -7.65 15.14
CA ASN A 20 -2.68 -7.61 16.57
C ASN A 20 -4.12 -7.13 16.81
N SER A 21 -4.87 -7.87 17.61
CA SER A 21 -6.33 -7.81 17.77
C SER A 21 -6.88 -6.55 18.45
N GLU A 22 -6.13 -5.46 18.49
CA GLU A 22 -6.65 -4.19 18.99
C GLU A 22 -7.76 -3.69 18.06
N ARG A 23 -8.89 -3.29 18.66
CA ARG A 23 -10.03 -2.79 17.91
C ARG A 23 -9.65 -1.47 17.24
N VAL A 24 -9.63 -1.48 15.91
CA VAL A 24 -9.38 -0.28 15.12
C VAL A 24 -10.48 0.76 15.40
N ASN A 25 -10.09 1.89 15.99
CA ASN A 25 -10.99 3.02 16.21
C ASN A 25 -11.01 3.90 14.95
N VAL A 26 -12.02 3.68 14.10
CA VAL A 26 -12.19 4.39 12.82
C VAL A 26 -12.38 5.89 13.01
N GLU A 27 -13.16 6.30 14.01
CA GLU A 27 -13.42 7.72 14.28
C GLU A 27 -12.13 8.47 14.62
N ARG A 28 -11.30 7.87 15.47
CA ARG A 28 -9.98 8.42 15.81
C ARG A 28 -9.07 8.51 14.58
N LEU A 29 -9.03 7.47 13.76
CA LEU A 29 -8.23 7.48 12.53
C LEU A 29 -8.74 8.53 11.53
N GLN A 30 -10.05 8.72 11.44
CA GLN A 30 -10.65 9.75 10.60
C GLN A 30 -10.29 11.14 11.10
N ALA A 31 -10.31 11.38 12.42
CA ALA A 31 -9.88 12.64 13.02
C ALA A 31 -8.40 12.94 12.69
N HIS A 32 -7.51 11.95 12.80
CA HIS A 32 -6.10 12.10 12.41
C HIS A 32 -5.91 12.37 10.90
N ALA A 33 -6.85 11.94 10.04
CA ALA A 33 -6.80 12.25 8.62
C ALA A 33 -7.26 13.69 8.34
N VAL A 34 -8.27 14.17 9.07
CA VAL A 34 -8.73 15.57 9.03
C VAL A 34 -7.62 16.51 9.47
N GLU A 35 -7.05 16.28 10.66
CA GLU A 35 -5.98 17.11 11.22
C GLU A 35 -4.76 17.17 10.28
N ALA A 36 -4.37 16.03 9.71
CA ALA A 36 -3.26 16.00 8.77
C ALA A 36 -3.53 16.81 7.50
N ALA A 37 -4.74 16.73 6.93
CA ALA A 37 -5.12 17.53 5.78
C ALA A 37 -5.11 19.04 6.10
N GLU A 38 -5.60 19.43 7.28
CA GLU A 38 -5.56 20.83 7.75
C GLU A 38 -4.12 21.32 7.91
N GLN A 39 -3.23 20.51 8.50
CA GLN A 39 -1.83 20.87 8.74
C GLN A 39 -1.00 20.96 7.46
N CYS A 40 -1.28 20.14 6.44
CA CYS A 40 -0.55 20.16 5.17
C CYS A 40 -1.19 21.06 4.10
N GLY A 41 -2.31 21.72 4.40
CA GLY A 41 -3.05 22.53 3.42
C GLY A 41 -3.75 21.70 2.33
N GLY A 42 -4.02 20.42 2.60
CA GLY A 42 -4.72 19.53 1.69
C GLY A 42 -6.18 19.91 1.52
N THR A 43 -6.67 19.91 0.28
CA THR A 43 -8.09 20.21 -0.05
C THR A 43 -8.99 18.98 -0.02
N PHE A 44 -8.43 17.81 0.31
CA PHE A 44 -9.13 16.54 0.34
C PHE A 44 -8.75 15.77 1.59
N VAL A 45 -9.75 15.25 2.29
CA VAL A 45 -9.56 14.36 3.44
C VAL A 45 -9.90 12.94 3.01
N PRO A 46 -8.96 11.97 3.06
CA PRO A 46 -9.30 10.60 2.73
C PRO A 46 -10.31 10.02 3.73
N PRO A 47 -11.38 9.38 3.24
CA PRO A 47 -12.26 8.61 4.10
C PRO A 47 -11.51 7.37 4.63
N VAL A 48 -11.65 7.13 5.93
CA VAL A 48 -11.20 5.91 6.60
C VAL A 48 -12.37 4.94 6.63
N ALA A 49 -12.24 3.82 5.92
CA ALA A 49 -13.28 2.81 5.84
C ALA A 49 -13.33 1.92 7.09
N ALA A 50 -14.46 1.22 7.25
CA ALA A 50 -14.58 0.17 8.26
C ALA A 50 -13.53 -0.94 8.03
N PRO A 51 -12.91 -1.48 9.09
CA PRO A 51 -11.96 -2.58 8.97
C PRO A 51 -12.62 -3.80 8.35
N GLN A 52 -11.90 -4.50 7.47
CA GLN A 52 -12.37 -5.76 6.90
C GLN A 52 -11.21 -6.76 6.78
N LYS A 53 -11.53 -8.05 6.66
CA LYS A 53 -10.51 -9.09 6.43
C LYS A 53 -9.83 -8.86 5.08
N LEU A 54 -8.52 -9.10 5.02
CA LEU A 54 -7.77 -9.04 3.76
C LEU A 54 -8.40 -9.96 2.70
N SER A 55 -8.79 -11.18 3.08
CA SER A 55 -9.45 -12.12 2.16
C SER A 55 -10.70 -11.52 1.51
N THR A 56 -11.57 -10.89 2.31
CA THR A 56 -12.79 -10.24 1.82
C THR A 56 -12.48 -9.08 0.87
N ALA A 57 -11.46 -8.27 1.19
CA ALA A 57 -11.03 -7.18 0.30
C ALA A 57 -10.51 -7.72 -1.04
N LEU A 58 -9.74 -8.81 -1.01
CA LEU A 58 -9.19 -9.43 -2.22
C LEU A 58 -10.25 -10.23 -3.03
N ASP A 59 -11.31 -10.75 -2.40
CA ASP A 59 -12.38 -11.48 -3.09
C ASP A 59 -13.21 -10.53 -3.98
N ALA A 60 -13.38 -9.28 -3.55
CA ALA A 60 -14.13 -8.25 -4.25
C ALA A 60 -13.22 -7.27 -5.03
N TRP A 61 -11.99 -7.67 -5.35
CA TRP A 61 -11.01 -6.77 -5.93
C TRP A 61 -11.35 -6.39 -7.38
N PRO A 62 -11.40 -5.08 -7.73
CA PRO A 62 -11.66 -4.65 -9.11
C PRO A 62 -10.48 -4.99 -10.04
N ALA A 63 -10.76 -5.56 -11.21
CA ALA A 63 -9.73 -5.98 -12.18
C ALA A 63 -8.90 -4.79 -12.72
N GLU A 64 -9.48 -3.60 -12.74
CA GLU A 64 -8.83 -2.37 -13.18
C GLU A 64 -7.94 -1.74 -12.08
N ARG A 65 -8.05 -2.18 -10.83
CA ARG A 65 -7.29 -1.64 -9.71
C ARG A 65 -6.07 -2.49 -9.42
N ARG A 66 -4.90 -1.87 -9.40
CA ARG A 66 -3.64 -2.56 -9.11
C ARG A 66 -3.32 -2.52 -7.62
N ILE A 67 -2.60 -3.52 -7.12
CA ILE A 67 -2.09 -3.57 -5.74
C ILE A 67 -0.56 -3.53 -5.82
N MET A 68 0.05 -2.51 -5.22
CA MET A 68 1.44 -2.59 -4.84
C MET A 68 1.50 -3.10 -3.40
N PHE A 69 2.17 -4.23 -3.15
CA PHE A 69 2.33 -4.71 -1.77
C PHE A 69 3.81 -4.90 -1.42
N ALA A 70 4.17 -4.46 -0.21
CA ALA A 70 5.52 -4.62 0.30
C ALA A 70 5.71 -6.08 0.75
N ASP A 71 6.57 -6.82 0.06
CA ASP A 71 6.90 -8.20 0.42
C ASP A 71 8.28 -8.27 1.08
N GLU A 72 8.29 -8.46 2.39
CA GLU A 72 9.52 -8.58 3.18
C GLU A 72 10.40 -9.76 2.76
N ALA A 73 9.84 -10.79 2.12
CA ALA A 73 10.62 -11.92 1.61
C ALA A 73 11.55 -11.52 0.45
N LEU A 74 11.31 -10.36 -0.16
CA LEU A 74 12.18 -9.78 -1.19
C LEU A 74 13.31 -8.92 -0.59
N ALA A 75 13.27 -8.63 0.72
CA ALA A 75 14.34 -7.91 1.39
C ALA A 75 15.62 -8.78 1.41
N GLY A 76 16.78 -8.14 1.23
CA GLY A 76 18.08 -8.81 1.23
C GLY A 76 18.49 -9.46 -0.11
N GLY A 77 17.61 -9.48 -1.12
CA GLY A 77 17.99 -9.85 -2.49
C GLY A 77 18.90 -8.78 -3.13
N SER A 78 19.92 -9.19 -3.89
CA SER A 78 20.83 -8.31 -4.63
C SER A 78 20.18 -7.65 -5.87
N SER A 79 18.91 -7.90 -6.10
CA SER A 79 18.12 -7.30 -7.17
C SER A 79 17.90 -5.82 -6.87
N GLY A 80 18.22 -4.96 -7.85
CA GLY A 80 18.06 -3.52 -7.79
C GLY A 80 16.61 -3.06 -7.52
N PRO A 81 16.28 -1.78 -7.78
CA PRO A 81 14.92 -1.29 -7.55
C PRO A 81 13.89 -2.20 -8.23
N SER A 82 12.76 -2.46 -7.55
CA SER A 82 11.68 -3.29 -8.11
C SER A 82 11.40 -2.84 -9.55
N PRO A 83 11.08 -3.76 -10.50
CA PRO A 83 10.72 -3.38 -11.86
C PRO A 83 9.59 -2.35 -11.94
N LEU A 84 8.79 -2.22 -10.87
CA LEU A 84 7.77 -1.17 -10.74
C LEU A 84 8.39 0.25 -10.66
N PHE A 85 9.58 0.38 -10.08
CA PHE A 85 10.31 1.62 -9.85
C PHE A 85 11.55 1.78 -10.73
N ALA A 86 11.86 0.81 -11.60
CA ALA A 86 13.01 0.90 -12.49
C ALA A 86 12.79 2.03 -13.51
N ALA A 87 13.75 2.95 -13.60
CA ALA A 87 13.71 4.09 -14.51
C ALA A 87 13.75 3.62 -15.97
N GLY A 88 12.68 3.92 -16.72
CA GLY A 88 12.46 3.43 -18.08
C GLY A 88 10.96 3.41 -18.38
N ALA A 89 10.36 4.59 -18.46
CA ALA A 89 8.93 4.79 -18.67
C ALA A 89 8.37 4.18 -19.97
N ASP A 90 9.25 3.80 -20.90
CA ASP A 90 8.90 3.34 -22.25
C ASP A 90 8.66 1.82 -22.37
N GLU A 91 9.09 1.01 -21.41
CA GLU A 91 8.90 -0.46 -21.44
C GLU A 91 7.89 -0.98 -20.42
N ALA A 92 7.28 -0.11 -19.61
CA ALA A 92 6.14 -0.51 -18.81
C ALA A 92 4.97 -0.75 -19.78
N PRO A 93 4.46 -1.98 -19.95
CA PRO A 93 3.38 -2.24 -20.89
C PRO A 93 2.26 -1.23 -20.64
N MET A 94 1.79 -0.60 -21.72
CA MET A 94 0.93 0.59 -21.83
C MET A 94 -0.25 0.66 -20.84
N GLY A 95 -0.61 -0.45 -20.17
CA GLY A 95 -1.58 -0.51 -19.08
C GLY A 95 -1.08 -0.13 -17.69
N ARG A 96 0.23 -0.07 -17.36
CA ARG A 96 0.73 0.13 -15.98
C ARG A 96 0.58 1.56 -15.45
N ARG A 97 0.53 2.56 -16.32
CA ARG A 97 0.37 3.98 -15.97
C ARG A 97 -1.10 4.42 -15.87
N GLY A 98 -2.05 3.58 -16.26
CA GLY A 98 -3.48 3.88 -16.24
C GLY A 98 -4.22 3.11 -15.16
N GLY A 99 -5.16 3.77 -14.48
CA GLY A 99 -6.09 3.16 -13.55
C GLY A 99 -5.72 3.33 -12.06
N PRO A 100 -6.65 3.03 -11.15
CA PRO A 100 -6.46 3.22 -9.72
C PRO A 100 -5.45 2.23 -9.14
N TRP A 101 -4.72 2.67 -8.12
CA TRP A 101 -3.79 1.83 -7.36
C TRP A 101 -4.19 1.76 -5.89
N ALA A 102 -3.78 0.67 -5.25
CA ALA A 102 -3.76 0.52 -3.81
C ALA A 102 -2.36 0.15 -3.36
N ILE A 103 -1.96 0.66 -2.19
CA ILE A 103 -0.71 0.31 -1.54
C ILE A 103 -1.06 -0.51 -0.30
N LEU A 104 -0.60 -1.75 -0.27
CA LEU A 104 -0.87 -2.71 0.78
C LEU A 104 0.38 -2.95 1.63
N ILE A 105 0.28 -2.63 2.91
CA ILE A 105 1.34 -2.81 3.91
C ILE A 105 0.83 -3.80 4.96
N GLY A 106 1.63 -4.81 5.26
CA GLY A 106 1.32 -5.80 6.28
C GLY A 106 1.52 -5.28 7.71
N PRO A 107 1.03 -6.00 8.73
CA PRO A 107 1.33 -5.71 10.13
C PRO A 107 2.80 -6.03 10.45
N GLU A 108 3.20 -5.83 11.71
CA GLU A 108 4.56 -6.11 12.20
C GLU A 108 4.99 -7.57 11.99
N GLY A 109 4.05 -8.52 12.05
CA GLY A 109 4.30 -9.94 11.77
C GLY A 109 4.32 -10.30 10.28
N GLY A 110 4.17 -9.31 9.39
CA GLY A 110 4.10 -9.51 7.95
C GLY A 110 2.82 -10.22 7.51
N PHE A 111 2.86 -10.77 6.29
CA PHE A 111 1.78 -11.57 5.72
C PHE A 111 2.04 -13.05 5.93
N SER A 112 0.99 -13.83 6.21
CA SER A 112 1.13 -15.28 6.27
C SER A 112 1.51 -15.87 4.92
N SER A 113 2.01 -17.11 4.93
CA SER A 113 2.39 -17.81 3.69
C SER A 113 1.20 -17.95 2.74
N ALA A 114 -0.01 -18.17 3.27
CA ALA A 114 -1.24 -18.25 2.51
C ALA A 114 -1.65 -16.90 1.91
N GLU A 115 -1.56 -15.82 2.69
CA GLU A 115 -1.85 -14.45 2.22
C GLU A 115 -0.90 -14.02 1.10
N ARG A 116 0.41 -14.26 1.27
CA ARG A 116 1.41 -13.97 0.24
C ARG A 116 1.18 -14.80 -1.02
N ALA A 117 0.98 -16.11 -0.88
CA ALA A 117 0.72 -16.98 -2.01
C ALA A 117 -0.54 -16.56 -2.78
N ARG A 118 -1.55 -16.03 -2.09
CA ARG A 118 -2.75 -15.46 -2.72
C ARG A 118 -2.44 -14.18 -3.47
N LEU A 119 -1.73 -13.22 -2.84
CA LEU A 119 -1.33 -11.97 -3.49
C LEU A 119 -0.50 -12.24 -4.75
N HIS A 120 0.50 -13.11 -4.69
CA HIS A 120 1.33 -13.47 -5.85
C HIS A 120 0.57 -14.13 -7.00
N LYS A 121 -0.62 -14.70 -6.76
CA LYS A 121 -1.49 -15.29 -7.81
C LYS A 121 -2.38 -14.28 -8.50
N MET A 122 -2.54 -13.07 -7.95
CA MET A 122 -3.40 -12.04 -8.53
C MET A 122 -2.67 -11.28 -9.64
N PRO A 123 -3.21 -11.21 -10.86
CA PRO A 123 -2.62 -10.40 -11.94
C PRO A 123 -2.46 -8.91 -11.59
N GLU A 124 -3.32 -8.41 -10.72
CA GLU A 124 -3.36 -7.03 -10.26
C GLU A 124 -2.28 -6.71 -9.21
N ALA A 125 -1.71 -7.75 -8.57
CA ALA A 125 -0.77 -7.58 -7.48
C ALA A 125 0.68 -7.53 -7.98
N HIS A 126 1.41 -6.55 -7.47
CA HIS A 126 2.77 -6.25 -7.84
C HIS A 126 3.62 -6.20 -6.57
N PRO A 127 4.41 -7.24 -6.28
CA PRO A 127 5.27 -7.26 -5.11
C PRO A 127 6.43 -6.28 -5.27
N VAL A 128 6.78 -5.60 -4.18
CA VAL A 128 7.93 -4.68 -4.15
C VAL A 128 8.81 -4.94 -2.93
N ALA A 129 10.12 -4.83 -3.12
CA ALA A 129 11.07 -4.64 -2.04
C ALA A 129 11.28 -3.15 -1.78
N LEU A 130 11.33 -2.74 -0.51
CA LEU A 130 11.60 -1.36 -0.09
C LEU A 130 13.07 -1.21 0.36
N GLY A 131 13.98 -1.76 -0.45
CA GLY A 131 15.40 -1.85 -0.15
C GLY A 131 15.82 -3.14 0.57
N PRO A 132 17.08 -3.22 1.04
CA PRO A 132 17.66 -4.45 1.55
C PRO A 132 17.30 -4.76 3.02
N ARG A 133 16.63 -3.83 3.71
CA ARG A 133 16.30 -3.94 5.13
C ARG A 133 14.80 -4.09 5.30
N ILE A 134 14.39 -4.92 6.26
CA ILE A 134 13.00 -4.98 6.70
C ILE A 134 12.67 -3.66 7.38
N LEU A 135 11.60 -3.01 6.90
CA LEU A 135 11.08 -1.76 7.45
C LEU A 135 9.89 -2.07 8.36
N ARG A 136 9.72 -1.29 9.42
CA ARG A 136 8.47 -1.31 10.18
C ARG A 136 7.31 -0.81 9.32
N ALA A 137 6.09 -1.23 9.63
CA ALA A 137 4.89 -0.95 8.84
C ALA A 137 4.68 0.56 8.58
N ASP A 138 4.88 1.40 9.60
CA ASP A 138 4.82 2.86 9.50
C ASP A 138 5.79 3.44 8.47
N THR A 139 7.04 2.97 8.53
CA THR A 139 8.14 3.39 7.66
C THR A 139 7.95 2.87 6.25
N ALA A 140 7.52 1.61 6.12
CA ALA A 140 7.21 0.96 4.85
C ALA A 140 6.08 1.69 4.12
N ALA A 141 5.03 2.12 4.83
CA ALA A 141 3.92 2.86 4.24
C ALA A 141 4.40 4.18 3.61
N VAL A 142 5.18 4.98 4.34
CA VAL A 142 5.71 6.25 3.82
C VAL A 142 6.64 6.00 2.64
N ALA A 143 7.58 5.06 2.75
CA ALA A 143 8.51 4.74 1.67
C ALA A 143 7.79 4.26 0.40
N ALA A 144 6.79 3.37 0.54
CA ALA A 144 6.00 2.86 -0.56
C ALA A 144 5.19 3.98 -1.24
N LEU A 145 4.52 4.83 -0.46
CA LEU A 145 3.79 5.99 -0.98
C LEU A 145 4.72 6.94 -1.76
N THR A 146 5.87 7.29 -1.19
CA THR A 146 6.88 8.14 -1.84
C THR A 146 7.35 7.56 -3.18
N LEU A 147 7.74 6.29 -3.19
CA LEU A 147 8.24 5.64 -4.41
C LEU A 147 7.15 5.51 -5.47
N TRP A 148 5.91 5.22 -5.05
CA TRP A 148 4.78 5.14 -5.96
C TRP A 148 4.45 6.50 -6.56
N GLN A 149 4.39 7.55 -5.73
CA GLN A 149 4.10 8.90 -6.19
C GLN A 149 5.13 9.37 -7.22
N SER A 150 6.43 9.17 -6.94
CA SER A 150 7.52 9.54 -7.85
C SER A 150 7.51 8.76 -9.18
N ALA A 151 7.02 7.53 -9.20
CA ALA A 151 7.08 6.68 -10.39
C ALA A 151 5.79 6.74 -11.25
N LEU A 152 4.63 6.84 -10.59
CA LEU A 152 3.32 6.60 -11.18
C LEU A 152 2.25 7.62 -10.76
N GLY A 153 2.51 8.39 -9.71
CA GLY A 153 1.57 9.35 -9.17
C GLY A 153 1.84 10.78 -9.63
N ASP A 154 1.69 11.73 -8.70
CA ASP A 154 1.67 13.16 -8.99
C ASP A 154 2.89 13.94 -8.44
N TRP A 155 4.01 13.25 -8.24
CA TRP A 155 5.29 13.86 -7.83
C TRP A 155 6.24 14.13 -9.00
#